data_AF-A0A956ZY15-F1
#
_entry.id   AF-A0A956ZY15-F1
#
_cell.length_a   1.000
_cell.length_b   1.000
_cell.length_c   1.000
_cell.angle_alpha   90.00
_cell.angle_beta   90.00
_cell.angle_gamma   90.00
#
_symmetry.space_group_name_H-M   'P 1'
#
loop_
_entity.id
_entity.type
_entity.pdbx_description
1 polymer ?
#
loop_
_entity_poly.entity_id
_entity_poly.type
_entity_poly.pdbx_seq_one_letter_code
_entity_poly.pdbx_strand_id
1 'polypeptide(L)'
;MFDQLLPSSNQLFAWVLQALLTVGLISLVISLVSPLLAKIPHIGPFLARVFEAVAKRYETYLTELPVLADQAVQTVENQEADFMKLYGTNIEQISGSKKFEKAVDLLRDKVPSVIDQKQLENAINAAHVRLVGSGLEIKKADVLKAKPKARK
;
A
#
# COMPACT_ATOMS: atom_id res chain seq x y z
N MET A 1 -1.89 29.01 22.54
CA MET A 1 -0.86 28.27 21.77
C MET A 1 -1.19 28.30 20.26
N PHE A 2 -1.74 29.41 19.74
CA PHE A 2 -2.03 29.60 18.31
C PHE A 2 -1.34 30.86 17.74
N ASP A 3 -0.88 31.78 18.60
CA ASP A 3 -0.26 33.05 18.20
C ASP A 3 1.17 32.92 17.63
N GLN A 4 1.77 31.73 17.64
CA GLN A 4 3.07 31.45 17.02
C GLN A 4 2.97 30.88 15.59
N LEU A 5 1.76 30.60 15.09
CA LEU A 5 1.54 30.09 13.73
C LEU A 5 1.26 31.19 12.69
N LEU A 6 0.97 32.40 13.14
CA LEU A 6 0.72 33.53 12.24
C LEU A 6 2.04 34.27 12.00
N PRO A 7 2.55 34.26 10.74
CA PRO A 7 3.72 35.04 10.38
C PRO A 7 3.46 36.52 10.70
N SER A 8 4.52 37.27 11.00
CA SER A 8 4.41 38.73 11.15
C SER A 8 3.73 39.34 9.92
N SER A 9 3.01 40.47 10.09
CA SER A 9 2.25 41.12 9.00
C SER A 9 3.05 41.25 7.70
N ASN A 10 4.35 41.57 7.82
CA ASN A 10 5.27 41.68 6.68
C ASN A 10 5.57 40.33 5.99
N GLN A 11 5.58 39.21 6.71
CA GLN A 11 5.77 37.86 6.15
C GLN A 11 4.51 37.36 5.43
N LEU A 12 3.31 37.67 5.95
CA LEU A 12 2.05 37.35 5.25
C LEU A 12 1.99 38.05 3.89
N PHE A 13 2.36 39.33 3.85
CA PHE A 13 2.48 40.07 2.59
C PHE A 13 3.51 39.45 1.64
N ALA A 14 4.68 39.05 2.14
CA ALA A 14 5.70 38.39 1.32
C ALA A 14 5.20 37.06 0.73
N TRP A 15 4.48 36.25 1.51
CA TRP A 15 3.91 34.99 1.04
C TRP A 15 2.85 35.20 -0.04
N VAL A 16 1.95 36.15 0.16
CA VAL A 16 0.90 36.49 -0.83
C VAL A 16 1.54 37.01 -2.11
N LEU A 17 2.52 37.91 -1.99
CA LEU A 17 3.23 38.47 -3.15
C LEU A 17 4.00 37.38 -3.91
N GLN A 18 4.69 36.49 -3.19
CA GLN A 18 5.39 35.35 -3.76
C GLN A 18 4.43 34.38 -4.46
N ALA A 19 3.28 34.08 -3.85
CA ALA A 19 2.25 33.24 -4.45
C ALA A 19 1.72 33.86 -5.75
N LEU A 20 1.39 35.16 -5.73
CA LEU A 20 0.95 35.91 -6.92
C LEU A 20 2.00 35.89 -8.02
N LEU A 21 3.27 36.11 -7.67
CA LEU A 21 4.36 36.12 -8.64
C LEU A 21 4.61 34.71 -9.21
N THR A 22 4.50 33.68 -8.38
CA THR A 22 4.64 32.28 -8.80
C THR A 22 3.52 31.87 -9.74
N VAL A 23 2.26 32.18 -9.39
CA VAL A 23 1.09 31.90 -10.23
C VAL A 23 1.17 32.69 -11.53
N GLY A 24 1.60 33.95 -11.49
CA GLY A 24 1.84 34.77 -12.67
C GLY A 24 2.91 34.18 -13.59
N LEU A 25 4.02 33.71 -13.03
CA LEU A 25 5.09 33.06 -13.79
C LEU A 25 4.62 31.75 -14.44
N ILE A 26 3.91 30.90 -13.70
CA ILE A 26 3.33 29.65 -14.21
C ILE A 26 2.35 29.95 -15.34
N SER A 27 1.46 30.93 -15.15
CA SER A 27 0.48 31.34 -16.16
C SER A 27 1.15 31.88 -17.42
N LEU A 28 2.23 32.64 -17.28
CA LEU A 28 3.04 33.12 -18.40
C LEU A 28 3.65 31.95 -19.18
N VAL A 29 4.25 30.99 -18.48
CA VAL A 29 4.84 29.79 -19.09
C VAL A 29 3.78 28.96 -19.81
N ILE A 30 2.63 28.71 -19.17
CA ILE A 30 1.52 27.99 -19.80
C ILE A 30 1.03 28.75 -21.04
N SER A 31 0.88 30.07 -20.96
CA SER A 31 0.43 30.89 -22.10
C SER A 31 1.43 30.90 -23.26
N LEU A 32 2.73 30.80 -22.97
CA LEU A 32 3.77 30.68 -24.00
C LEU A 32 3.78 29.29 -24.65
N VAL A 33 3.62 28.26 -23.84
CA VAL A 33 3.82 26.85 -24.22
C VAL A 33 2.54 26.25 -24.84
N SER A 34 1.35 26.63 -24.35
CA SER A 34 0.05 26.20 -24.84
C SER A 34 -0.14 26.37 -26.37
N PRO A 35 0.16 27.52 -26.99
CA PRO A 35 0.03 27.66 -28.45
C PRO A 35 1.07 26.84 -29.23
N LEU A 36 2.22 26.51 -28.63
CA LEU A 36 3.18 25.57 -29.24
C LEU A 36 2.67 24.13 -29.20
N LEU A 37 2.08 23.70 -28.08
CA LEU A 37 1.47 22.37 -27.98
C LEU A 37 0.21 22.23 -28.83
N ALA A 38 -0.60 23.29 -28.95
CA ALA A 38 -1.83 23.28 -29.76
C ALA A 38 -1.57 23.06 -31.26
N LYS A 39 -0.37 23.37 -31.75
CA LYS A 39 0.06 23.08 -33.13
C LYS A 39 0.39 21.61 -33.37
N ILE A 40 0.51 20.79 -32.32
CA ILE A 40 0.83 19.38 -32.44
C ILE A 40 -0.46 18.59 -32.18
N PRO A 41 -1.21 18.21 -33.24
CA PRO A 41 -2.54 17.58 -33.11
C PRO A 41 -2.50 16.21 -32.41
N HIS A 42 -1.31 15.66 -32.16
CA HIS A 42 -1.12 14.34 -31.60
C HIS A 42 -0.83 14.31 -30.08
N ILE A 43 -0.55 15.45 -29.43
CA ILE A 43 -0.19 15.46 -28.00
C ILE A 43 -1.37 15.05 -27.11
N GLY A 44 -2.56 15.59 -27.36
CA GLY A 44 -3.77 15.21 -26.62
C GLY A 44 -4.07 13.71 -26.71
N PRO A 45 -4.21 13.14 -27.93
CA PRO A 45 -4.42 11.71 -28.11
C PRO A 45 -3.28 10.83 -27.53
N PHE A 46 -2.03 11.30 -27.63
CA PHE A 46 -0.89 10.58 -27.07
C PHE A 46 -0.94 10.52 -25.54
N LEU A 47 -1.13 11.66 -24.89
CA LEU A 47 -1.29 11.72 -23.43
C LEU A 47 -2.49 10.89 -22.98
N ALA A 48 -3.62 10.98 -23.67
CA ALA A 48 -4.81 10.18 -23.38
C ALA A 48 -4.49 8.67 -23.42
N ARG A 49 -3.76 8.20 -24.44
CA ARG A 49 -3.34 6.79 -24.53
C ARG A 49 -2.38 6.38 -23.42
N VAL A 50 -1.45 7.26 -23.04
CA VAL A 50 -0.52 6.99 -21.94
C VAL A 50 -1.27 6.91 -20.62
N PHE A 51 -2.16 7.86 -20.34
CA PHE A 51 -3.02 7.83 -19.16
C PHE A 51 -3.92 6.60 -19.13
N GLU A 52 -4.51 6.23 -20.26
CA GLU A 52 -5.34 5.02 -20.38
C GLU A 52 -4.54 3.75 -20.10
N ALA A 53 -3.32 3.64 -20.63
CA ALA A 53 -2.44 2.51 -20.38
C ALA A 53 -2.02 2.40 -18.91
N VAL A 54 -1.73 3.53 -18.26
CA VAL A 54 -1.40 3.57 -16.83
C VAL A 54 -2.63 3.25 -15.97
N ALA A 55 -3.79 3.82 -16.31
CA ALA A 55 -5.05 3.60 -15.60
C ALA A 55 -5.46 2.12 -15.66
N LYS A 56 -5.42 1.49 -16.85
CA LYS A 56 -5.72 0.06 -17.00
C LYS A 56 -4.81 -0.84 -16.18
N ARG A 57 -3.51 -0.53 -16.13
CA ARG A 57 -2.56 -1.25 -15.26
C ARG A 57 -2.92 -1.04 -13.79
N TYR A 58 -3.20 0.19 -13.39
CA TYR A 58 -3.56 0.52 -12.01
C TYR A 58 -4.87 -0.16 -11.57
N GLU A 59 -5.90 -0.17 -12.41
CA GLU A 59 -7.15 -0.90 -12.17
C GLU A 59 -6.89 -2.40 -11.97
N THR A 60 -6.06 -3.00 -12.84
CA THR A 60 -5.65 -4.40 -12.70
C THR A 60 -4.98 -4.64 -11.35
N TYR A 61 -4.02 -3.79 -10.97
CA TYR A 61 -3.35 -3.88 -9.67
C TYR A 61 -4.30 -3.73 -8.49
N LEU A 62 -5.26 -2.79 -8.55
CA LEU A 62 -6.25 -2.63 -7.49
C LEU A 62 -7.14 -3.87 -7.33
N THR A 63 -7.46 -4.55 -8.44
CA THR A 63 -8.22 -5.80 -8.40
C THR A 63 -7.40 -6.99 -7.88
N GLU A 64 -6.10 -7.02 -8.12
CA GLU A 64 -5.19 -8.08 -7.70
C GLU A 64 -4.64 -7.88 -6.28
N LEU A 65 -4.60 -6.63 -5.79
CA LEU A 65 -4.13 -6.27 -4.45
C LEU A 65 -4.70 -7.16 -3.31
N PRO A 66 -6.01 -7.44 -3.23
CA PRO A 66 -6.53 -8.34 -2.20
C PRO A 66 -5.96 -9.75 -2.28
N VAL A 67 -5.77 -10.30 -3.49
CA VAL A 67 -5.21 -11.64 -3.69
C VAL A 67 -3.74 -11.67 -3.29
N LEU A 68 -2.98 -10.63 -3.65
CA LEU A 68 -1.58 -10.48 -3.27
C LEU A 68 -1.43 -10.34 -1.75
N ALA A 69 -2.33 -9.61 -1.09
CA ALA A 69 -2.35 -9.48 0.36
C ALA A 69 -2.65 -10.82 1.05
N ASP A 70 -3.62 -11.59 0.54
CA ASP A 70 -3.93 -12.93 1.04
C ASP A 70 -2.71 -13.87 0.89
N GLN A 71 -2.03 -13.83 -0.27
CA GLN A 71 -0.80 -14.61 -0.50
C GLN A 71 0.34 -14.21 0.43
N ALA A 72 0.51 -12.91 0.69
CA ALA A 72 1.55 -12.41 1.59
C ALA A 72 1.35 -12.93 3.03
N VAL A 73 0.12 -12.85 3.55
CA VAL A 73 -0.21 -13.38 4.88
C VAL A 73 0.00 -14.89 4.94
N GLN A 74 -0.50 -15.64 3.94
CA GLN A 74 -0.29 -17.10 3.88
C GLN A 74 1.18 -17.49 3.80
N THR A 75 2.00 -16.73 3.07
CA THR A 75 3.44 -16.99 2.97
C THR A 75 4.12 -16.87 4.33
N VAL A 76 3.76 -15.85 5.12
CA VAL A 76 4.30 -15.67 6.48
C VAL A 76 3.84 -16.79 7.41
N GLU A 77 2.56 -17.19 7.35
CA GLU A 77 2.03 -18.29 8.17
C GLU A 77 2.66 -19.65 7.81
N ASN A 78 2.86 -19.92 6.53
CA ASN A 78 3.50 -21.16 6.05
C ASN A 78 4.99 -21.20 6.45
N GLN A 79 5.70 -20.08 6.33
CA GLN A 79 7.08 -20.00 6.81
C GLN A 79 7.17 -20.34 8.29
N GLU A 80 6.30 -19.76 9.12
CA GLU A 80 6.28 -20.08 10.55
C GLU A 80 5.95 -21.56 10.82
N ALA A 81 4.98 -22.13 10.10
CA ALA A 81 4.61 -23.53 10.24
C ALA A 81 5.78 -24.47 9.85
N ASP A 82 6.50 -24.15 8.78
CA ASP A 82 7.69 -24.89 8.36
C ASP A 82 8.83 -24.74 9.37
N PHE A 83 9.05 -23.54 9.93
CA PHE A 83 10.02 -23.33 11.01
C PHE A 83 9.68 -24.17 12.25
N MET A 84 8.43 -24.16 12.71
CA MET A 84 7.97 -25.00 13.83
C MET A 84 8.14 -26.50 13.55
N LYS A 85 7.93 -26.93 12.30
CA LYS A 85 8.09 -28.33 11.88
C LYS A 85 9.56 -28.76 11.84
N LEU A 86 10.46 -27.88 11.40
CA LEU A 86 11.88 -28.16 11.23
C LEU A 86 12.68 -28.10 12.53
N TYR A 87 12.36 -27.16 13.42
CA TYR A 87 13.16 -26.87 14.62
C TYR A 87 12.42 -27.17 15.93
N GLY A 88 11.19 -27.68 15.86
CA GLY A 88 10.38 -28.04 17.01
C GLY A 88 9.73 -26.84 17.72
N THR A 89 8.83 -27.13 18.66
CA THR A 89 7.91 -26.20 19.35
C THR A 89 8.58 -25.13 20.22
N ASN A 90 9.91 -25.07 20.26
CA ASN A 90 10.69 -24.24 21.18
C ASN A 90 11.20 -22.93 20.54
N ILE A 91 10.77 -22.63 19.31
CA ILE A 91 11.04 -21.34 18.69
C ILE A 91 10.03 -20.33 19.24
N GLU A 92 10.54 -19.19 19.69
CA GLU A 92 9.76 -18.02 20.08
C GLU A 92 8.66 -17.77 19.04
N GLN A 93 7.39 -17.90 19.47
CA GLN A 93 6.26 -17.55 18.64
C GLN A 93 6.44 -16.12 18.19
N ILE A 94 6.64 -15.92 16.88
CA ILE A 94 6.87 -14.58 16.33
C ILE A 94 5.65 -13.74 16.71
N SER A 95 5.85 -12.62 17.41
CA SER A 95 4.76 -11.72 17.79
C SER A 95 3.91 -11.38 16.56
N GLY A 96 2.59 -11.32 16.72
CA GLY A 96 1.67 -10.99 15.62
C GLY A 96 2.04 -9.70 14.89
N SER A 97 2.63 -8.73 15.61
CA SER A 97 3.14 -7.49 15.02
C SER A 97 4.28 -7.72 14.02
N LYS A 98 5.23 -8.61 14.33
CA LYS A 98 6.36 -8.93 13.43
C LYS A 98 5.91 -9.72 12.19
N LYS A 99 4.88 -10.56 12.33
CA LYS A 99 4.28 -11.26 11.17
C LYS A 99 3.58 -10.29 10.25
N PHE A 100 2.84 -9.35 10.83
CA PHE A 100 2.14 -8.30 10.09
C PHE A 100 3.13 -7.43 9.31
N GLU A 101 4.19 -6.95 9.97
CA GLU A 101 5.26 -6.16 9.34
C GLU A 101 5.91 -6.92 8.17
N LYS A 102 6.24 -8.20 8.38
CA LYS A 102 6.80 -9.04 7.31
C LYS A 102 5.84 -9.27 6.14
N ALA A 103 4.54 -9.37 6.40
CA ALA A 103 3.53 -9.50 5.35
C ALA A 103 3.37 -8.20 4.55
N VAL A 104 3.47 -7.04 5.22
CA VAL A 104 3.49 -5.73 4.57
C VAL A 104 4.73 -5.58 3.69
N ASP A 105 5.92 -5.99 4.17
CA ASP A 105 7.15 -5.94 3.37
C ASP A 105 7.07 -6.85 2.14
N LEU A 106 6.57 -8.09 2.30
CA LEU A 106 6.37 -9.01 1.18
C LEU A 106 5.36 -8.50 0.16
N LEU A 107 4.32 -7.79 0.61
CA LEU A 107 3.36 -7.16 -0.29
C LEU A 107 4.00 -5.97 -1.00
N ARG A 108 4.75 -5.13 -0.28
CA ARG A 108 5.46 -3.96 -0.80
C ARG A 108 6.40 -4.33 -1.96
N ASP A 109 7.08 -5.47 -1.89
CA ASP A 109 7.95 -5.96 -2.96
C ASP A 109 7.19 -6.40 -4.22
N LYS A 110 5.88 -6.68 -4.10
CA LYS A 110 5.02 -7.15 -5.20
C LYS A 110 4.17 -6.06 -5.82
N VAL A 111 4.05 -4.90 -5.17
CA VAL A 111 3.25 -3.77 -5.68
C VAL A 111 4.10 -2.61 -6.17
N PRO A 112 3.55 -1.76 -7.06
CA PRO A 112 4.21 -0.54 -7.49
C PRO A 112 4.53 0.40 -6.32
N SER A 113 5.71 1.05 -6.36
CA SER A 113 6.16 1.98 -5.32
C SER A 113 5.29 3.23 -5.12
N VAL A 114 4.25 3.40 -5.95
CA VAL A 114 3.27 4.50 -5.84
C VAL A 114 2.16 4.21 -4.84
N ILE A 115 2.05 2.98 -4.32
CA ILE A 115 1.04 2.62 -3.32
C ILE A 115 1.51 3.08 -1.95
N ASP A 116 0.63 3.82 -1.26
CA ASP A 116 0.90 4.34 0.08
C ASP A 116 0.98 3.22 1.13
N GLN A 117 1.83 3.41 2.15
CA GLN A 117 2.04 2.43 3.21
C GLN A 117 0.73 2.11 3.95
N LYS A 118 -0.14 3.09 4.14
CA LYS A 118 -1.43 2.88 4.80
C LYS A 118 -2.36 1.97 3.97
N GLN A 119 -2.28 2.02 2.64
CA GLN A 119 -3.08 1.16 1.77
C GLN A 119 -2.61 -0.29 1.84
N LEU A 120 -1.30 -0.51 1.88
CA LEU A 120 -0.68 -1.81 2.12
C LEU A 120 -1.11 -2.42 3.45
N GLU A 121 -0.98 -1.66 4.54
CA GLU A 121 -1.39 -2.09 5.88
C GLU A 121 -2.90 -2.41 5.94
N ASN A 122 -3.74 -1.59 5.33
CA ASN A 122 -5.18 -1.86 5.24
C ASN A 122 -5.49 -3.12 4.45
N ALA A 123 -4.78 -3.38 3.35
CA ALA A 123 -4.96 -4.58 2.55
C ALA A 123 -4.55 -5.84 3.33
N ILE A 124 -3.42 -5.82 4.04
CA ILE A 124 -2.98 -6.92 4.91
C ILE A 124 -3.94 -7.12 6.09
N ASN A 125 -4.43 -6.05 6.73
CA ASN A 125 -5.43 -6.16 7.79
C ASN A 125 -6.73 -6.79 7.28
N ALA A 126 -7.21 -6.36 6.11
CA ALA A 126 -8.40 -6.94 5.50
C ALA A 126 -8.20 -8.42 5.14
N ALA A 127 -7.03 -8.78 4.58
CA ALA A 127 -6.65 -10.16 4.30
C ALA A 127 -6.60 -11.01 5.57
N HIS A 128 -5.95 -10.52 6.63
CA HIS A 128 -5.87 -11.21 7.92
C HIS A 128 -7.25 -11.44 8.53
N VAL A 129 -8.13 -10.43 8.53
CA VAL A 129 -9.52 -10.58 9.00
C VAL A 129 -10.30 -11.60 8.17
N ARG A 130 -10.10 -11.65 6.84
CA ARG A 130 -10.72 -12.66 5.98
C ARG A 130 -10.19 -14.06 6.28
N LEU A 131 -8.88 -14.22 6.44
CA LEU A 131 -8.25 -15.52 6.72
C LEU A 131 -8.69 -16.08 8.07
N VAL A 132 -8.70 -15.24 9.11
CA VAL A 132 -9.23 -15.58 10.44
C VAL A 132 -10.73 -15.88 10.36
N GLY A 133 -11.51 -15.01 9.70
CA GLY A 133 -12.96 -15.19 9.52
C GLY A 133 -13.34 -16.42 8.67
N SER A 134 -12.44 -16.87 7.77
CA SER A 134 -12.60 -18.07 6.95
C SER A 134 -12.29 -19.38 7.70
N GLY A 135 -11.86 -19.30 8.97
CA GLY A 135 -11.73 -20.47 9.85
C GLY A 135 -10.45 -21.29 9.67
N LEU A 136 -9.39 -20.75 9.06
CA LEU A 136 -8.08 -21.43 9.00
C LEU A 136 -7.44 -21.67 10.39
N GLU A 137 -7.89 -20.97 11.43
CA GLU A 137 -7.51 -21.25 12.82
C GLU A 137 -8.19 -22.50 13.42
N ILE A 138 -9.37 -22.90 12.93
CA ILE A 138 -10.10 -24.07 13.49
C ILE A 138 -9.40 -25.38 13.12
N LYS A 139 -8.66 -25.42 11.99
CA LYS A 139 -7.91 -26.61 11.58
C LYS A 139 -6.69 -26.91 12.45
N LYS A 140 -6.10 -25.92 13.13
CA LYS A 140 -5.01 -26.19 14.10
C LYS A 140 -5.56 -26.74 15.43
N ALA A 141 -6.76 -26.34 15.84
CA ALA A 141 -7.41 -26.83 17.06
C ALA A 141 -7.93 -28.28 16.93
N ASP A 142 -8.40 -28.70 15.76
CA ASP A 142 -8.85 -30.08 15.53
C ASP A 142 -7.70 -31.08 15.37
N VAL A 143 -6.56 -30.67 14.81
CA VAL A 143 -5.37 -31.54 14.70
C VAL A 143 -4.74 -31.82 16.06
N LEU A 144 -4.85 -30.92 17.03
CA LEU A 144 -4.38 -31.13 18.41
C LEU A 144 -5.34 -31.98 19.27
N LYS A 145 -6.63 -32.10 18.90
CA LYS A 145 -7.60 -32.99 19.56
C LYS A 145 -7.60 -34.41 19.02
N ALA A 146 -7.01 -34.65 17.85
CA ALA A 146 -6.90 -35.96 17.22
C ALA A 146 -5.67 -36.77 17.69
N LYS A 147 -5.19 -36.59 18.93
CA LYS A 147 -4.28 -37.58 19.55
C LYS A 147 -5.13 -38.80 19.91
N PRO A 148 -4.94 -39.98 19.29
CA PRO A 148 -5.68 -41.16 19.70
C PRO A 148 -5.31 -41.47 21.14
N LYS A 149 -6.33 -41.51 22.01
CA LYS A 149 -6.27 -42.17 23.31
C LYS A 149 -5.76 -43.59 23.05
N ALA A 150 -4.48 -43.84 23.33
CA ALA A 150 -3.96 -45.19 23.39
C ALA A 150 -4.79 -45.93 24.45
N ARG A 151 -5.56 -46.90 23.98
CA ARG A 151 -6.42 -47.77 24.77
C ARG A 151 -5.53 -48.87 25.35
N LYS A 152 -5.50 -48.92 26.69
CA LYS A 152 -5.04 -50.01 27.58
C LYS A 152 -3.55 -50.34 27.55
#